data_AF-A0A3B0RV03-F1
#
_entry.id   AF-A0A3B0RV03-F1
#
_cell.length_a   1.000
_cell.length_b   1.000
_cell.length_c   1.000
_cell.angle_alpha   90.00
_cell.angle_beta   90.00
_cell.angle_gamma   90.00
#
_symmetry.space_group_name_H-M   'P 1'
#
loop_
_entity.id
_entity.type
_entity.pdbx_description
1 polymer ?
#
loop_
_entity_poly.entity_id
_entity_poly.type
_entity_poly.pdbx_seq_one_letter_code
_entity_poly.pdbx_strand_id
1 'polypeptide(L)'
;MDPILIIILAVVAVAIVVVAVIAMRRRPDSPAAQSTVTAPGKAEKGLRDRLAKPRGALAGALGSLLSSAHLDDKDWEELEDALVAADVGPQTASEIVASVKAAKPKSGEEARSLLERELVSILDGKDRILHLEGSPAVIVVVGVNGTGKTTSIAKIANKLVSDGSSVVLGAADTFRAAADTQLRTWGDRVGVPVVSGMSGADPASVAFDAFSKAKSDGADVVIIDTAGRLHSQTNLMDELSKVVRILEREAGAIDETLLVLDGTTGQNGL
;
A
#
# COMPACT_ATOMS: atom_id res chain seq x y z
N MET A 1 75.99 3.63 -7.63
CA MET A 1 74.82 2.75 -7.57
C MET A 1 74.55 2.25 -8.97
N ASP A 2 74.42 0.94 -9.15
CA ASP A 2 74.20 0.32 -10.46
C ASP A 2 72.87 0.85 -11.06
N PRO A 3 72.87 1.39 -12.29
CA PRO A 3 71.64 1.89 -12.93
C PRO A 3 70.54 0.83 -13.03
N ILE A 4 70.90 -0.46 -13.09
CA ILE A 4 69.95 -1.58 -13.08
C ILE A 4 69.25 -1.67 -11.71
N LEU A 5 70.00 -1.47 -10.62
CA LEU A 5 69.46 -1.50 -9.26
C LEU A 5 68.48 -0.35 -9.00
N ILE A 6 68.72 0.82 -9.60
CA ILE A 6 67.83 1.99 -9.49
C ILE A 6 66.49 1.72 -10.20
N ILE A 7 66.53 1.13 -11.39
CA ILE A 7 65.32 0.79 -12.14
C ILE A 7 64.50 -0.27 -11.41
N ILE A 8 65.15 -1.30 -10.86
CA ILE A 8 64.47 -2.34 -10.06
C ILE A 8 63.81 -1.72 -8.83
N LEU A 9 64.51 -0.84 -8.10
CA LEU A 9 63.94 -0.17 -6.93
C LEU A 9 62.74 0.72 -7.30
N ALA A 10 62.81 1.43 -8.42
CA ALA A 10 61.71 2.27 -8.90
C ALA A 10 60.48 1.45 -9.28
N VAL A 11 60.66 0.31 -9.98
CA VAL A 11 59.56 -0.58 -10.35
C VAL A 11 58.92 -1.22 -9.12
N VAL A 12 59.74 -1.65 -8.15
CA VAL A 12 59.24 -2.20 -6.87
C VAL A 12 58.48 -1.14 -6.07
N ALA A 13 58.98 0.09 -6.01
CA ALA A 13 58.29 1.19 -5.32
C ALA A 13 56.92 1.50 -5.98
N VAL A 14 56.86 1.55 -7.31
CA VAL A 14 55.60 1.76 -8.04
C VAL A 14 54.63 0.60 -7.82
N ALA A 15 55.11 -0.65 -7.85
CA ALA A 15 54.28 -1.83 -7.58
C ALA A 15 53.71 -1.81 -6.15
N ILE A 16 54.52 -1.43 -5.14
CA ILE A 16 54.07 -1.29 -3.76
C ILE A 16 53.00 -0.20 -3.64
N VAL A 17 53.19 0.95 -4.28
CA VAL A 17 52.20 2.04 -4.26
C VAL A 17 50.91 1.63 -4.94
N VAL A 18 50.97 0.93 -6.08
CA VAL A 18 49.77 0.42 -6.78
C VAL A 18 49.03 -0.60 -5.93
N VAL A 19 49.75 -1.54 -5.31
CA VAL A 19 49.16 -2.54 -4.39
C VAL A 19 48.56 -1.86 -3.16
N ALA A 20 49.23 -0.84 -2.59
CA ALA A 20 48.72 -0.07 -1.46
C ALA A 20 47.46 0.72 -1.83
N VAL A 21 47.40 1.32 -3.03
CA VAL A 21 46.21 2.04 -3.51
C VAL A 21 45.05 1.08 -3.79
N ILE A 22 45.32 -0.12 -4.33
CA ILE A 22 44.30 -1.16 -4.53
C ILE A 22 43.81 -1.70 -3.18
N ALA A 23 44.70 -1.88 -2.21
CA ALA A 23 44.36 -2.30 -0.85
C ALA A 23 43.56 -1.23 -0.10
N MET A 24 43.90 0.05 -0.25
CA MET A 24 43.18 1.17 0.38
C MET A 24 41.82 1.47 -0.27
N ARG A 25 41.59 1.06 -1.53
CA ARG A 25 40.27 1.13 -2.18
C ARG A 25 39.30 0.04 -1.73
N ARG A 26 39.78 -1.01 -1.05
CA ARG A 26 38.91 -1.96 -0.35
C ARG A 26 38.56 -1.35 1.00
N ARG A 27 37.40 -0.69 1.08
CA ARG A 27 36.79 -0.38 2.39
C ARG A 27 36.71 -1.69 3.18
N PRO A 28 37.00 -1.68 4.49
CA PRO A 28 36.63 -2.82 5.32
C PRO A 28 35.12 -2.95 5.20
N ASP A 29 34.64 -4.11 4.74
CA ASP A 29 33.24 -4.47 4.82
C ASP A 29 32.84 -4.30 6.29
N SER A 30 32.09 -3.24 6.59
CA SER A 30 31.34 -3.18 7.83
C SER A 30 30.56 -4.48 7.92
N PRO A 31 30.57 -5.18 9.07
CA PRO A 31 29.82 -6.42 9.19
C PRO A 31 28.38 -6.10 8.87
N ALA A 32 27.93 -6.54 7.69
CA ALA A 32 26.54 -6.54 7.33
C ALA A 32 25.84 -7.27 8.48
N ALA A 33 24.99 -6.55 9.21
CA ALA A 33 24.06 -7.18 10.12
C ALA A 33 23.29 -8.19 9.26
N GLN A 34 23.65 -9.46 9.40
CA GLN A 34 22.92 -10.58 8.82
C GLN A 34 21.57 -10.60 9.52
N SER A 35 20.64 -9.78 9.04
CA SER A 35 19.23 -9.99 9.24
C SER A 35 18.92 -11.27 8.49
N THR A 36 18.93 -12.39 9.22
CA THR A 36 18.32 -13.65 8.79
C THR A 36 16.83 -13.41 8.60
N VAL A 37 16.46 -12.88 7.44
CA VAL A 37 15.07 -12.75 7.03
C VAL A 37 14.59 -14.14 6.65
N THR A 38 14.04 -14.82 7.65
CA THR A 38 13.38 -16.11 7.56
C THR A 38 12.41 -16.15 6.37
N ALA A 39 12.45 -17.24 5.60
CA ALA A 39 11.46 -17.64 4.60
C ALA A 39 10.01 -17.44 5.10
N PRO A 40 9.00 -17.26 4.21
CA PRO A 40 7.64 -16.92 4.63
C PRO A 40 7.11 -17.97 5.62
N GLY A 41 7.02 -17.54 6.88
CA GLY A 41 6.61 -18.37 8.00
C GLY A 41 5.10 -18.40 8.16
N LYS A 42 4.56 -19.61 8.29
CA LYS A 42 3.20 -19.99 8.73
C LYS A 42 2.04 -19.43 7.89
N ALA A 43 1.04 -20.28 7.65
CA ALA A 43 -0.23 -19.88 7.07
C ALA A 43 -0.79 -18.67 7.84
N GLU A 44 -0.93 -17.54 7.15
CA GLU A 44 -1.54 -16.35 7.73
C GLU A 44 -2.94 -16.70 8.22
N LYS A 45 -3.29 -16.30 9.45
CA LYS A 45 -4.65 -16.40 9.98
C LYS A 45 -5.62 -15.80 8.95
N GLY A 46 -6.71 -16.50 8.65
CA GLY A 46 -7.66 -16.07 7.63
C GLY A 46 -8.29 -14.71 7.97
N LEU A 47 -8.84 -14.03 6.97
CA LEU A 47 -9.56 -12.76 7.17
C LEU A 47 -10.64 -12.90 8.26
N ARG A 48 -11.34 -14.04 8.25
CA ARG A 48 -12.29 -14.41 9.31
C ARG A 48 -11.64 -14.39 10.68
N ASP A 49 -10.51 -15.06 10.90
CA ASP A 49 -9.83 -15.09 12.20
C ASP A 49 -9.35 -13.71 12.67
N ARG A 50 -9.02 -12.82 11.73
CA ARG A 50 -8.61 -11.43 12.01
C ARG A 50 -9.79 -10.53 12.38
N LEU A 51 -10.98 -10.82 11.84
CA LEU A 51 -12.23 -10.09 12.04
C LEU A 51 -13.23 -10.81 12.98
N ALA A 52 -12.90 -12.01 13.47
CA ALA A 52 -13.85 -13.00 14.00
C ALA A 52 -14.63 -12.56 15.25
N LYS A 53 -14.21 -11.49 15.91
CA LYS A 53 -14.84 -11.05 17.16
C LYS A 53 -15.15 -9.56 17.07
N PRO A 54 -16.45 -9.19 17.09
CA PRO A 54 -16.85 -7.84 17.47
C PRO A 54 -16.12 -7.49 18.76
N ARG A 55 -15.45 -6.35 18.80
CA ARG A 55 -14.63 -5.95 19.95
C ARG A 55 -15.44 -5.05 20.86
N GLY A 56 -15.27 -5.23 22.18
CA GLY A 56 -15.75 -4.29 23.20
C GLY A 56 -17.26 -4.04 23.14
N ALA A 57 -17.63 -2.77 23.00
CA ALA A 57 -19.02 -2.29 23.09
C ALA A 57 -19.97 -2.99 22.12
N LEU A 58 -19.54 -3.26 20.88
CA LEU A 58 -20.38 -3.92 19.88
C LEU A 58 -20.76 -5.36 20.26
N ALA A 59 -19.84 -6.12 20.88
CA ALA A 59 -20.18 -7.45 21.37
C ALA A 59 -21.19 -7.40 22.52
N GLY A 60 -21.07 -6.38 23.39
CA GLY A 60 -21.99 -6.15 24.50
C GLY A 60 -23.39 -5.78 24.02
N ALA A 61 -23.50 -4.79 23.12
CA ALA A 61 -24.78 -4.36 22.57
C ALA A 61 -25.48 -5.47 21.78
N LEU A 62 -24.75 -6.23 20.96
CA LEU A 62 -25.31 -7.40 20.27
C LEU A 62 -25.77 -8.48 21.26
N GLY A 63 -25.05 -8.67 22.37
CA GLY A 63 -25.46 -9.59 23.44
C GLY A 63 -26.74 -9.13 24.15
N SER A 64 -26.83 -7.82 24.47
CA SER A 64 -28.00 -7.19 25.08
C SER A 64 -29.23 -7.37 24.18
N LEU A 65 -29.09 -6.98 22.91
CA LEU A 65 -30.12 -7.07 21.89
C LEU A 65 -30.64 -8.51 21.72
N LEU A 66 -29.76 -9.53 21.77
CA LEU A 66 -30.16 -10.94 21.71
C LEU A 66 -30.88 -11.44 22.96
N SER A 67 -30.62 -10.84 24.12
CA SER A 67 -31.23 -11.22 25.40
C SER A 67 -32.57 -10.52 25.68
N SER A 68 -32.84 -9.40 24.99
CA SER A 68 -34.06 -8.62 25.16
C SER A 68 -35.27 -9.33 24.56
N ALA A 69 -36.26 -9.63 25.42
CA ALA A 69 -37.53 -10.24 25.03
C ALA A 69 -38.46 -9.24 24.28
N HIS A 70 -38.31 -7.95 24.57
CA HIS A 70 -38.97 -6.84 23.88
C HIS A 70 -37.91 -5.77 23.66
N LEU A 71 -37.83 -5.24 22.44
CA LEU A 71 -36.87 -4.20 22.08
C LEU A 71 -37.48 -2.83 22.39
N ASP A 72 -36.91 -2.12 23.36
CA ASP A 72 -37.33 -0.76 23.72
C ASP A 72 -36.42 0.30 23.09
N ASP A 73 -36.75 1.58 23.29
CA ASP A 73 -35.96 2.70 22.73
C ASP A 73 -34.51 2.72 23.23
N LYS A 74 -34.26 2.20 24.44
CA LYS A 74 -32.94 2.14 25.04
C LYS A 74 -32.07 1.06 24.37
N ASP A 75 -32.63 -0.10 24.04
CA ASP A 75 -31.91 -1.15 23.28
C ASP A 75 -31.39 -0.61 21.93
N TRP A 76 -32.18 0.25 21.26
CA TRP A 76 -31.80 0.85 19.98
C TRP A 76 -30.72 1.92 20.14
N GLU A 77 -30.80 2.76 21.18
CA GLU A 77 -29.77 3.75 21.50
C GLU A 77 -28.43 3.08 21.84
N GLU A 78 -28.45 2.02 22.65
CA GLU A 78 -27.25 1.23 22.98
C GLU A 78 -26.62 0.59 21.74
N LEU A 79 -27.43 0.14 20.77
CA LEU A 79 -26.94 -0.39 19.50
C LEU A 79 -26.28 0.69 18.65
N GLU A 80 -26.90 1.88 18.54
CA GLU A 80 -26.36 3.01 17.78
C GLU A 80 -25.00 3.45 18.36
N ASP A 81 -24.94 3.66 19.68
CA ASP A 81 -23.71 4.02 20.40
C ASP A 81 -22.60 2.98 20.17
N ALA A 82 -22.96 1.69 20.17
CA ALA A 82 -22.00 0.62 19.95
C ALA A 82 -21.47 0.56 18.51
N LEU A 83 -22.30 0.91 17.51
CA LEU A 83 -21.87 1.05 16.12
C LEU A 83 -20.93 2.25 15.95
N VAL A 84 -21.25 3.38 16.59
CA VAL A 84 -20.38 4.58 16.59
C VAL A 84 -19.04 4.27 17.26
N ALA A 85 -19.05 3.61 18.41
CA ALA A 85 -17.84 3.17 19.11
C ALA A 85 -17.02 2.14 18.32
N ALA A 86 -17.62 1.50 17.31
CA ALA A 86 -16.97 0.58 16.39
C ALA A 86 -16.53 1.24 15.07
N ASP A 87 -16.45 2.58 15.02
CA ASP A 87 -16.01 3.37 13.85
C ASP A 87 -16.93 3.25 12.61
N VAL A 88 -18.24 2.98 12.78
CA VAL A 88 -19.20 2.98 11.65
C VAL A 88 -19.53 4.42 11.19
N GLY A 89 -19.35 5.40 12.07
CA GLY A 89 -19.70 6.80 11.83
C GLY A 89 -21.12 7.13 12.30
N PRO A 90 -21.37 8.32 12.89
CA PRO A 90 -22.68 8.65 13.49
C PRO A 90 -23.85 8.59 12.52
N GLN A 91 -23.69 9.15 11.32
CA GLN A 91 -24.75 9.18 10.32
C GLN A 91 -25.11 7.75 9.86
N THR A 92 -24.11 6.96 9.44
CA THR A 92 -24.31 5.58 8.98
C THR A 92 -24.93 4.71 10.08
N ALA A 93 -24.47 4.84 11.33
CA ALA A 93 -25.03 4.11 12.46
C ALA A 93 -26.51 4.43 12.66
N SER A 94 -26.87 5.71 12.63
CA SER A 94 -28.26 6.16 12.76
C SER A 94 -29.15 5.63 11.64
N GLU A 95 -28.67 5.68 10.39
CA GLU A 95 -29.38 5.15 9.22
C GLU A 95 -29.62 3.63 9.32
N ILE A 96 -28.60 2.87 9.74
CA ILE A 96 -28.70 1.42 9.95
C ILE A 96 -29.74 1.11 11.02
N VAL A 97 -29.66 1.75 12.19
CA VAL A 97 -30.57 1.49 13.31
C VAL A 97 -31.99 1.87 12.95
N ALA A 98 -32.19 3.00 12.27
CA ALA A 98 -33.50 3.43 11.79
C ALA A 98 -34.10 2.43 10.78
N SER A 99 -33.31 1.90 9.85
CA SER A 99 -33.74 0.86 8.89
C SER A 99 -34.21 -0.40 9.60
N VAL A 100 -33.40 -0.92 10.53
CA VAL A 100 -33.71 -2.13 11.30
C VAL A 100 -34.95 -1.94 12.17
N LYS A 101 -35.07 -0.79 12.85
CA LYS A 101 -36.23 -0.45 13.71
C LYS A 101 -37.52 -0.32 12.89
N ALA A 102 -37.45 0.24 11.67
CA ALA A 102 -38.61 0.39 10.79
C ALA A 102 -39.19 -0.94 10.31
N ALA A 103 -38.37 -1.99 10.24
CA ALA A 103 -38.82 -3.35 9.93
C ALA A 103 -39.59 -4.04 11.07
N LYS A 104 -39.66 -3.42 12.26
CA LYS A 104 -40.42 -3.88 13.45
C LYS A 104 -40.12 -5.34 13.84
N PRO A 105 -38.86 -5.68 14.15
CA PRO A 105 -38.49 -7.02 14.59
C PRO A 105 -39.27 -7.43 15.85
N LYS A 106 -39.65 -8.69 15.92
CA LYS A 106 -40.42 -9.28 17.02
C LYS A 106 -39.55 -9.88 18.11
N SER A 107 -38.25 -10.02 17.86
CA SER A 107 -37.27 -10.53 18.80
C SER A 107 -35.89 -9.94 18.54
N GLY A 108 -35.01 -10.05 19.54
CA GLY A 108 -33.59 -9.75 19.39
C GLY A 108 -32.90 -10.52 18.26
N GLU A 109 -33.27 -11.78 18.07
CA GLU A 109 -32.72 -12.61 16.99
C GLU A 109 -33.15 -12.09 15.60
N GLU A 110 -34.41 -11.70 15.44
CA GLU A 110 -34.89 -11.09 14.20
C GLU A 110 -34.21 -9.74 13.94
N ALA A 111 -34.07 -8.90 14.97
CA ALA A 111 -33.35 -7.62 14.88
C ALA A 111 -31.88 -7.82 14.47
N ARG A 112 -31.19 -8.81 15.03
CA ARG A 112 -29.82 -9.15 14.63
C ARG A 112 -29.75 -9.59 13.17
N SER A 113 -30.67 -10.44 12.72
CA SER A 113 -30.69 -10.91 11.33
C SER A 113 -30.94 -9.76 10.34
N LEU A 114 -31.81 -8.81 10.71
CA LEU A 114 -32.05 -7.59 9.93
C LEU A 114 -30.83 -6.68 9.91
N LEU A 115 -30.16 -6.49 11.06
CA LEU A 115 -28.92 -5.73 11.14
C LEU A 115 -27.81 -6.33 10.26
N GLU A 116 -27.63 -7.65 10.29
CA GLU A 116 -26.67 -8.34 9.42
C GLU A 116 -26.99 -8.10 7.94
N ARG A 117 -28.28 -8.20 7.56
CA ARG A 117 -28.72 -7.95 6.20
C ARG A 117 -28.45 -6.51 5.77
N GLU A 118 -28.75 -5.54 6.62
CA GLU A 118 -28.52 -4.11 6.35
C GLU A 118 -27.02 -3.81 6.15
N LEU A 119 -26.17 -4.34 7.03
CA LEU A 119 -24.71 -4.21 6.93
C LEU A 119 -24.18 -4.86 5.64
N VAL A 120 -24.70 -6.04 5.27
CA VAL A 120 -24.32 -6.69 4.02
C VAL A 120 -24.78 -5.87 2.81
N SER A 121 -26.00 -5.33 2.81
CA SER A 121 -26.51 -4.55 1.68
C SER A 121 -25.75 -3.25 1.43
N ILE A 122 -25.21 -2.61 2.48
CA ILE A 122 -24.34 -1.43 2.33
C ILE A 122 -23.07 -1.77 1.51
N LEU A 123 -22.56 -2.99 1.67
CA LEU A 123 -21.33 -3.47 1.02
C LEU A 123 -21.59 -4.25 -0.28
N ASP A 124 -22.83 -4.65 -0.53
CA ASP A 124 -23.20 -5.45 -1.69
C ASP A 124 -23.25 -4.62 -2.97
N GLY A 125 -23.10 -5.28 -4.12
CA GLY A 125 -23.15 -4.65 -5.44
C GLY A 125 -22.03 -3.64 -5.74
N LYS A 126 -21.00 -3.53 -4.87
CA LYS A 126 -19.80 -2.74 -5.14
C LYS A 126 -18.85 -3.52 -6.04
N ASP A 127 -18.32 -2.86 -7.05
CA ASP A 127 -17.25 -3.44 -7.86
C ASP A 127 -16.00 -3.68 -7.01
N ARG A 128 -15.40 -4.85 -7.17
CA ARG A 128 -14.22 -5.30 -6.42
C ARG A 128 -13.14 -5.86 -7.35
N ILE A 129 -13.34 -5.72 -8.66
CA ILE A 129 -12.41 -6.16 -9.69
C ILE A 129 -11.41 -5.02 -9.93
N LEU A 130 -10.16 -5.37 -10.22
CA LEU A 130 -9.22 -4.42 -10.81
C LEU A 130 -9.42 -4.44 -12.32
N HIS A 131 -9.82 -3.31 -12.88
CA HIS A 131 -9.93 -3.09 -14.31
C HIS A 131 -8.53 -2.87 -14.88
N LEU A 132 -8.09 -3.77 -15.77
CA LEU A 132 -6.71 -3.81 -16.28
C LEU A 132 -6.72 -4.05 -17.80
N GLU A 133 -7.55 -3.31 -18.53
CA GLU A 133 -7.76 -3.46 -19.97
C GLU A 133 -6.69 -2.75 -20.82
N GLY A 134 -5.92 -1.82 -20.23
CA GLY A 134 -4.83 -1.11 -20.88
C GLY A 134 -3.65 -2.00 -21.29
N SER A 135 -2.76 -1.44 -22.13
CA SER A 135 -1.58 -2.16 -22.66
C SER A 135 -0.34 -1.26 -22.66
N PRO A 136 0.39 -1.12 -21.53
CA PRO A 136 0.12 -1.72 -20.22
C PRO A 136 -1.05 -1.02 -19.49
N ALA A 137 -1.75 -1.75 -18.63
CA ALA A 137 -2.72 -1.17 -17.71
C ALA A 137 -2.01 -0.30 -16.66
N VAL A 138 -2.56 0.87 -16.36
CA VAL A 138 -1.96 1.88 -15.47
C VAL A 138 -2.71 1.93 -14.15
N ILE A 139 -2.02 1.57 -13.07
CA ILE A 139 -2.50 1.73 -11.70
C ILE A 139 -1.75 2.86 -11.00
N VAL A 140 -2.47 3.86 -10.50
CA VAL A 140 -1.90 4.95 -9.69
C VAL A 140 -2.31 4.76 -8.23
N VAL A 141 -1.35 4.68 -7.32
CA VAL A 141 -1.62 4.46 -5.89
C VAL A 141 -1.39 5.74 -5.10
N VAL A 142 -2.47 6.24 -4.48
CA VAL A 142 -2.50 7.51 -3.72
C VAL A 142 -2.89 7.29 -2.27
N GLY A 143 -2.74 8.33 -1.45
CA GLY A 143 -3.05 8.30 -0.02
C GLY A 143 -1.98 8.97 0.83
N VAL A 144 -2.24 9.16 2.11
CA VAL A 144 -1.32 9.91 2.99
C VAL A 144 -0.10 9.09 3.40
N ASN A 145 0.93 9.75 3.92
CA ASN A 145 2.12 9.08 4.43
C ASN A 145 1.75 8.18 5.61
N GLY A 146 2.34 6.99 5.65
CA GLY A 146 2.11 6.03 6.74
C GLY A 146 0.93 5.08 6.53
N THR A 147 0.02 5.30 5.58
CA THR A 147 -1.14 4.40 5.36
C THR A 147 -0.80 3.04 4.74
N GLY A 148 0.46 2.86 4.33
CA GLY A 148 0.93 1.60 3.78
C GLY A 148 0.92 1.50 2.25
N LYS A 149 0.84 2.62 1.50
CA LYS A 149 0.89 2.65 0.02
C LYS A 149 1.93 1.71 -0.61
N THR A 150 3.20 1.94 -0.33
CA THR A 150 4.32 1.14 -0.87
C THR A 150 4.20 -0.35 -0.52
N THR A 151 3.70 -0.68 0.68
CA THR A 151 3.45 -2.07 1.08
C THR A 151 2.24 -2.68 0.33
N SER A 152 1.19 -1.90 0.08
CA SER A 152 0.04 -2.32 -0.71
C SER A 152 0.43 -2.55 -2.17
N ILE A 153 1.25 -1.67 -2.75
CA ILE A 153 1.82 -1.83 -4.11
C ILE A 153 2.57 -3.16 -4.21
N ALA A 154 3.43 -3.46 -3.25
CA ALA A 154 4.17 -4.73 -3.23
C ALA A 154 3.24 -5.95 -3.18
N LYS A 155 2.16 -5.90 -2.39
CA LYS A 155 1.17 -6.99 -2.30
C LYS A 155 0.37 -7.15 -3.59
N ILE A 156 -0.07 -6.05 -4.20
CA ILE A 156 -0.79 -6.05 -5.48
C ILE A 156 0.13 -6.62 -6.58
N ALA A 157 1.36 -6.12 -6.69
CA ALA A 157 2.36 -6.63 -7.63
C ALA A 157 2.60 -8.13 -7.45
N ASN A 158 2.79 -8.59 -6.21
CA ASN A 158 2.97 -10.01 -5.91
C ASN A 158 1.75 -10.85 -6.33
N LYS A 159 0.52 -10.35 -6.11
CA LYS A 159 -0.70 -11.05 -6.51
C LYS A 159 -0.80 -11.15 -8.03
N LEU A 160 -0.59 -10.04 -8.74
CA LEU A 160 -0.63 -9.99 -10.21
C LEU A 160 0.43 -10.92 -10.84
N VAL A 161 1.66 -10.90 -10.32
CA VAL A 161 2.73 -11.82 -10.77
C VAL A 161 2.37 -13.27 -10.47
N SER A 162 1.78 -13.56 -9.31
CA SER A 162 1.32 -14.92 -8.97
C SER A 162 0.19 -15.40 -9.89
N ASP A 163 -0.59 -14.47 -10.46
CA ASP A 163 -1.64 -14.75 -11.44
C ASP A 163 -1.12 -14.81 -12.88
N GLY A 164 0.18 -14.57 -13.09
CA GLY A 164 0.85 -14.67 -14.39
C GLY A 164 1.04 -13.35 -15.13
N SER A 165 0.64 -12.22 -14.56
CA SER A 165 0.86 -10.90 -15.17
C SER A 165 2.29 -10.40 -14.95
N SER A 166 2.85 -9.79 -15.98
CA SER A 166 4.11 -9.04 -15.92
C SER A 166 3.86 -7.61 -15.42
N VAL A 167 4.66 -7.16 -14.46
CA VAL A 167 4.44 -5.89 -13.73
C VAL A 167 5.70 -5.04 -13.73
N VAL A 168 5.55 -3.72 -13.91
CA VAL A 168 6.60 -2.71 -13.70
C VAL A 168 6.16 -1.75 -12.59
N LEU A 169 7.07 -1.38 -11.70
CA LEU A 169 6.80 -0.40 -10.63
C LEU A 169 7.47 0.94 -10.93
N GLY A 170 6.78 2.05 -10.67
CA GLY A 170 7.30 3.42 -10.77
C GLY A 170 7.40 4.08 -9.40
N ALA A 171 8.60 4.50 -8.98
CA ALA A 171 8.87 5.15 -7.70
C ALA A 171 8.67 6.68 -7.78
N ALA A 172 7.44 7.14 -7.93
CA ALA A 172 7.13 8.57 -8.06
C ALA A 172 6.99 9.33 -6.72
N ASP A 173 7.15 8.70 -5.54
CA ASP A 173 7.42 9.41 -4.26
C ASP A 173 8.89 9.89 -4.21
N THR A 174 9.23 10.84 -5.08
CA THR A 174 10.62 11.28 -5.32
C THR A 174 11.20 12.13 -4.18
N PHE A 175 10.37 12.63 -3.28
CA PHE A 175 10.81 13.48 -2.16
C PHE A 175 11.29 12.64 -0.97
N ARG A 176 10.77 11.42 -0.79
CA ARG A 176 11.26 10.50 0.27
C ARG A 176 12.28 9.55 -0.34
N ALA A 177 13.57 9.85 -0.18
CA ALA A 177 14.66 8.95 -0.59
C ALA A 177 14.50 7.52 -0.04
N ALA A 178 13.98 7.36 1.18
CA ALA A 178 13.68 6.06 1.77
C ALA A 178 12.51 5.31 1.09
N ALA A 179 11.55 6.02 0.46
CA ALA A 179 10.43 5.41 -0.24
C ALA A 179 10.91 4.69 -1.52
N ASP A 180 11.80 5.32 -2.29
CA ASP A 180 12.46 4.67 -3.43
C ASP A 180 13.19 3.38 -3.02
N THR A 181 14.02 3.46 -1.98
CA THR A 181 14.78 2.30 -1.49
C THR A 181 13.84 1.18 -1.02
N GLN A 182 12.74 1.54 -0.36
CA GLN A 182 11.73 0.60 0.09
C GLN A 182 11.02 -0.08 -1.09
N LEU A 183 10.60 0.69 -2.10
CA LEU A 183 9.92 0.14 -3.28
C LEU A 183 10.86 -0.78 -4.07
N ARG A 184 12.14 -0.42 -4.22
CA ARG A 184 13.16 -1.27 -4.85
C ARG A 184 13.34 -2.59 -4.11
N THR A 185 13.45 -2.55 -2.78
CA THR A 185 13.55 -3.76 -1.95
C THR A 185 12.33 -4.67 -2.13
N TRP A 186 11.14 -4.09 -2.27
CA TRP A 186 9.93 -4.85 -2.58
C TRP A 186 9.93 -5.40 -4.01
N GLY A 187 10.35 -4.60 -4.98
CA GLY A 187 10.48 -5.03 -6.38
C GLY A 187 11.43 -6.21 -6.51
N ASP A 188 12.60 -6.16 -5.87
CA ASP A 188 13.57 -7.27 -5.84
C ASP A 188 12.97 -8.54 -5.20
N ARG A 189 12.18 -8.36 -4.12
CA ARG A 189 11.53 -9.47 -3.42
C ARG A 189 10.43 -10.14 -4.25
N VAL A 190 9.69 -9.36 -5.03
CA VAL A 190 8.61 -9.86 -5.92
C VAL A 190 9.18 -10.34 -7.26
N GLY A 191 10.36 -9.84 -7.66
CA GLY A 191 10.99 -10.13 -8.95
C GLY A 191 10.50 -9.23 -10.09
N VAL A 192 10.14 -7.97 -9.79
CA VAL A 192 9.62 -7.00 -10.77
C VAL A 192 10.55 -5.80 -10.93
N PRO A 193 10.72 -5.25 -12.15
CA PRO A 193 11.52 -4.06 -12.38
C PRO A 193 10.92 -2.83 -11.69
N VAL A 194 11.81 -2.00 -11.12
CA VAL A 194 11.45 -0.71 -10.51
C VAL A 194 12.15 0.42 -11.22
N VAL A 195 11.38 1.33 -11.79
CA VAL A 195 11.85 2.58 -12.40
C VAL A 195 11.83 3.68 -11.35
N SER A 196 12.94 4.39 -11.20
CA SER A 196 13.02 5.55 -10.33
C SER A 196 13.96 6.61 -10.88
N GLY A 197 13.71 7.86 -10.48
CA GLY A 197 14.55 9.01 -10.79
C GLY A 197 15.56 9.31 -9.69
N MET A 198 16.33 10.39 -9.88
CA MET A 198 17.14 10.96 -8.80
C MET A 198 16.25 11.47 -7.66
N SER A 199 16.79 11.54 -6.44
CA SER A 199 16.08 12.16 -5.31
C SER A 199 15.67 13.60 -5.65
N GLY A 200 14.39 13.93 -5.48
CA GLY A 200 13.82 15.22 -5.87
C GLY A 200 13.51 15.38 -7.36
N ALA A 201 13.58 14.31 -8.17
CA ALA A 201 13.12 14.34 -9.55
C ALA A 201 11.62 14.67 -9.64
N ASP A 202 11.18 15.16 -10.79
CA ASP A 202 9.77 15.40 -11.08
C ASP A 202 8.99 14.06 -11.07
N PRO A 203 7.99 13.86 -10.18
CA PRO A 203 7.21 12.63 -10.11
C PRO A 203 6.60 12.23 -11.46
N ALA A 204 6.15 13.22 -12.25
CA ALA A 204 5.57 12.98 -13.56
C ALA A 204 6.58 12.41 -14.58
N SER A 205 7.85 12.85 -14.52
CA SER A 205 8.91 12.25 -15.34
C SER A 205 9.15 10.79 -14.97
N VAL A 206 9.21 10.46 -13.67
CA VAL A 206 9.39 9.07 -13.23
C VAL A 206 8.21 8.18 -13.66
N ALA A 207 6.98 8.70 -13.57
CA ALA A 207 5.79 7.98 -14.03
C ALA A 207 5.81 7.74 -15.55
N PHE A 208 6.22 8.74 -16.33
CA PHE A 208 6.40 8.61 -17.78
C PHE A 208 7.45 7.56 -18.15
N ASP A 209 8.60 7.56 -17.46
CA ASP A 209 9.68 6.59 -17.68
C ASP A 209 9.24 5.17 -17.32
N ALA A 210 8.48 5.01 -16.23
CA ALA A 210 7.92 3.73 -15.80
C ALA A 210 6.95 3.16 -16.84
N PHE A 211 6.02 3.99 -17.34
CA PHE A 211 5.10 3.60 -18.40
C PHE A 211 5.84 3.24 -19.70
N SER A 212 6.81 4.06 -20.10
CA SER A 212 7.62 3.82 -21.30
C SER A 212 8.39 2.50 -21.22
N LYS A 213 8.95 2.18 -20.04
CA LYS A 213 9.61 0.89 -19.78
C LYS A 213 8.63 -0.26 -19.88
N ALA A 214 7.48 -0.17 -19.22
CA ALA A 214 6.44 -1.19 -19.25
C ALA A 214 5.96 -1.46 -20.69
N LYS A 215 5.71 -0.40 -21.47
CA LYS A 215 5.34 -0.51 -22.88
C LYS A 215 6.45 -1.14 -23.73
N SER A 216 7.71 -0.75 -23.51
CA SER A 216 8.85 -1.31 -24.23
C SER A 216 9.10 -2.79 -23.91
N ASP A 217 8.83 -3.20 -22.68
CA ASP A 217 9.00 -4.58 -22.23
C ASP A 217 7.82 -5.47 -22.63
N GLY A 218 6.72 -4.88 -23.11
CA GLY A 218 5.46 -5.58 -23.30
C GLY A 218 4.85 -6.07 -21.99
N ALA A 219 5.04 -5.32 -20.90
CA ALA A 219 4.47 -5.65 -19.61
C ALA A 219 2.95 -5.48 -19.61
N ASP A 220 2.25 -6.26 -18.79
CA ASP A 220 0.79 -6.20 -18.68
C ASP A 220 0.34 -5.01 -17.83
N VAL A 221 1.07 -4.69 -16.75
CA VAL A 221 0.67 -3.67 -15.77
C VAL A 221 1.84 -2.78 -15.37
N VAL A 222 1.58 -1.48 -15.20
CA VAL A 222 2.47 -0.54 -14.51
C VAL A 222 1.78 0.03 -13.27
N ILE A 223 2.48 0.01 -12.12
CA ILE A 223 1.96 0.53 -10.85
C ILE A 223 2.83 1.69 -10.37
N ILE A 224 2.23 2.84 -10.13
CA ILE A 224 2.91 4.08 -9.75
C ILE A 224 2.70 4.38 -8.26
N ASP A 225 3.80 4.41 -7.48
CA ASP A 225 3.80 4.87 -6.08
C ASP A 225 3.93 6.39 -6.02
N THR A 226 2.98 7.09 -5.41
CA THR A 226 2.99 8.56 -5.34
C THR A 226 3.35 9.09 -3.95
N ALA A 227 3.69 10.38 -3.87
CA ALA A 227 3.83 11.07 -2.59
C ALA A 227 2.49 11.11 -1.81
N GLY A 228 2.57 11.22 -0.47
CA GLY A 228 1.40 11.25 0.42
C GLY A 228 1.38 12.39 1.44
N ARG A 229 1.94 13.56 1.11
CA ARG A 229 2.15 14.67 2.06
C ARG A 229 0.92 15.58 2.11
N LEU A 230 -0.08 15.25 2.93
CA LEU A 230 -1.32 16.04 3.00
C LEU A 230 -1.11 17.47 3.51
N HIS A 231 -0.08 17.74 4.32
CA HIS A 231 0.17 19.06 4.93
C HIS A 231 0.56 20.16 3.93
N SER A 232 0.75 19.85 2.64
CA SER A 232 1.01 20.82 1.56
C SER A 232 -0.01 20.66 0.42
N GLN A 233 -1.31 20.68 0.76
CA GLN A 233 -2.42 20.28 -0.12
C GLN A 233 -2.33 20.81 -1.55
N THR A 234 -1.98 22.10 -1.76
CA THR A 234 -1.91 22.69 -3.10
C THR A 234 -0.81 22.04 -3.96
N ASN A 235 0.42 21.93 -3.43
CA ASN A 235 1.53 21.34 -4.18
C ASN A 235 1.33 19.84 -4.45
N LEU A 236 0.75 19.10 -3.50
CA LEU A 236 0.50 17.67 -3.67
C LEU A 236 -0.53 17.42 -4.78
N MET A 237 -1.63 18.18 -4.80
CA MET A 237 -2.68 18.00 -5.80
C MET A 237 -2.19 18.38 -7.20
N ASP A 238 -1.35 19.42 -7.32
CA ASP A 238 -0.73 19.79 -8.60
C ASP A 238 0.23 18.70 -9.09
N GLU A 239 1.04 18.12 -8.20
CA GLU A 239 1.95 17.01 -8.53
C GLU A 239 1.19 15.76 -8.98
N LEU A 240 0.16 15.34 -8.24
CA LEU A 240 -0.67 14.19 -8.60
C LEU A 240 -1.42 14.42 -9.91
N SER A 241 -1.99 15.62 -10.11
CA SER A 241 -2.67 15.98 -11.35
C SER A 241 -1.73 15.95 -12.54
N LYS A 242 -0.47 16.37 -12.35
CA LYS A 242 0.56 16.31 -13.40
C LYS A 242 0.94 14.87 -13.74
N VAL A 243 1.06 13.98 -12.74
CA VAL A 243 1.30 12.54 -12.93
C VAL A 243 0.16 11.88 -13.71
N VAL A 244 -1.10 12.12 -13.30
CA VAL A 244 -2.26 11.57 -13.99
C VAL A 244 -2.32 12.06 -15.43
N ARG A 245 -2.19 13.38 -15.65
CA ARG A 245 -2.25 13.99 -16.99
C ARG A 245 -1.20 13.43 -17.94
N ILE A 246 0.03 13.17 -17.47
CA ILE A 246 1.07 12.63 -18.34
C ILE A 246 0.79 11.18 -18.68
N LEU A 247 0.34 10.36 -17.72
CA LEU A 247 0.00 8.96 -17.93
C LEU A 247 -1.22 8.81 -18.85
N GLU A 248 -2.29 9.59 -18.65
CA GLU A 248 -3.45 9.60 -19.55
C GLU A 248 -3.07 9.97 -20.99
N ARG A 249 -2.13 10.92 -21.17
CA ARG A 249 -1.65 11.28 -22.51
C ARG A 249 -0.94 10.11 -23.20
N GLU A 250 -0.16 9.33 -22.47
CA GLU A 250 0.63 8.23 -23.06
C GLU A 250 -0.15 6.90 -23.17
N ALA A 251 -1.05 6.63 -22.22
CA ALA A 251 -1.82 5.39 -22.11
C ALA A 251 -3.24 5.51 -22.68
N GLY A 252 -3.75 6.72 -22.87
CA GLY A 252 -5.13 7.01 -23.25
C GLY A 252 -6.07 7.17 -22.05
N ALA A 253 -5.87 6.39 -20.98
CA ALA A 253 -6.61 6.48 -19.73
C ALA A 253 -5.78 5.94 -18.56
N ILE A 254 -6.19 6.26 -17.33
CA ILE A 254 -5.79 5.51 -16.12
C ILE A 254 -6.82 4.41 -15.91
N ASP A 255 -6.39 3.16 -15.82
CA ASP A 255 -7.27 2.03 -15.56
C ASP A 255 -7.75 2.03 -14.10
N GLU A 256 -6.84 2.26 -13.15
CA GLU A 256 -7.16 2.25 -11.70
C GLU A 256 -6.47 3.38 -10.93
N THR A 257 -7.22 4.03 -10.03
CA THR A 257 -6.67 4.93 -9.01
C THR A 257 -7.01 4.41 -7.62
N LEU A 258 -6.03 3.86 -6.92
CA LEU A 258 -6.22 3.19 -5.64
C LEU A 258 -5.85 4.11 -4.48
N LEU A 259 -6.84 4.50 -3.68
CA LEU A 259 -6.64 5.23 -2.42
C LEU A 259 -6.35 4.25 -1.28
N VAL A 260 -5.19 4.38 -0.65
CA VAL A 260 -4.80 3.56 0.51
C VAL A 260 -5.04 4.30 1.81
N LEU A 261 -5.93 3.75 2.62
CA LEU A 261 -6.30 4.24 3.95
C LEU A 261 -5.80 3.28 5.05
N ASP A 262 -5.46 3.83 6.22
CA ASP A 262 -5.11 3.04 7.40
C ASP A 262 -6.36 2.72 8.21
N GLY A 263 -6.81 1.47 8.19
CA GLY A 263 -7.98 1.05 8.98
C GLY A 263 -7.78 1.17 10.50
N THR A 264 -6.56 1.39 11.01
CA THR A 264 -6.31 1.60 12.44
C THR A 264 -6.60 3.03 12.91
N THR A 265 -6.77 3.98 11.99
CA THR A 265 -7.13 5.37 12.34
C THR A 265 -8.64 5.58 12.53
N GLY A 266 -9.45 4.53 12.28
CA GLY A 266 -10.91 4.59 12.39
C GLY A 266 -11.48 5.69 11.50
N GLN A 267 -12.47 6.42 12.02
CA GLN A 267 -13.12 7.53 11.31
C GLN A 267 -12.16 8.67 10.90
N ASN A 268 -10.98 8.81 11.54
CA ASN A 268 -10.00 9.84 11.13
C ASN A 268 -9.33 9.55 9.78
N GLY A 269 -9.48 8.34 9.26
CA GLY A 269 -8.95 7.94 7.96
C GLY A 269 -9.86 8.29 6.77
N LEU A 270 -11.08 8.76 7.02
CA LEU A 270 -12.09 9.11 6.01
C LEU A 270 -12.04 10.61 5.65
#